data_AF-A0ABD2MZV2-F1
#
_entry.id   AF-A0ABD2MZV2-F1
#
_cell.length_a   1.000
_cell.length_b   1.000
_cell.length_c   1.000
_cell.angle_alpha   90.00
_cell.angle_beta   90.00
_cell.angle_gamma   90.00
#
_symmetry.space_group_name_H-M   'P 1'
#
loop_
_entity.id
_entity.type
_entity.pdbx_description
1 polymer ?
#
loop_
_entity_poly.entity_id
_entity_poly.type
_entity_poly.pdbx_seq_one_letter_code
_entity_poly.pdbx_strand_id
1 'polypeptide(L)'
;MSTGIDTLFGRRYSYFIVQMVGCCNVIYRGGKNRFYLFDPYPINKRGKPVEDGRAGWIRYKSLKQVKRRLRKEAFKTGGLYSFYTFEVTSIKKAPKGILVGENLHLYQLEKPKKKEKIEVELSHNENGNIRLTNYLNPIFTSLMELAVKTVLTKILSQYEATQ
;
A
#
# COMPACT_ATOMS: atom_id res chain seq x y z
N MET A 1 7.53 13.38 -7.57
CA MET A 1 7.66 12.35 -6.52
C MET A 1 8.33 12.86 -5.25
N SER A 2 9.52 13.48 -5.34
CA SER A 2 10.26 13.96 -4.15
C SER A 2 9.42 14.88 -3.26
N THR A 3 8.76 15.87 -3.88
CA THR A 3 7.89 16.83 -3.19
C THR A 3 6.77 16.14 -2.43
N GLY A 4 6.07 15.16 -3.02
CA GLY A 4 4.98 14.44 -2.33
C GLY A 4 5.47 13.67 -1.10
N ILE A 5 6.62 12.99 -1.19
CA ILE A 5 7.26 12.33 -0.05
C ILE A 5 7.61 13.34 1.05
N ASP A 6 8.16 14.49 0.69
CA ASP A 6 8.49 15.56 1.64
C ASP A 6 7.24 16.13 2.32
N THR A 7 6.18 16.39 1.55
CA THR A 7 4.90 16.87 2.06
C THR A 7 4.30 15.89 3.08
N LEU A 8 4.30 14.59 2.78
CA LEU A 8 3.74 13.57 3.68
C LEU A 8 4.53 13.47 5.00
N PHE A 9 5.87 13.44 4.92
CA PHE A 9 6.68 13.45 6.14
C PHE A 9 6.62 14.78 6.91
N GLY A 10 6.45 15.91 6.22
CA GLY A 10 6.23 17.23 6.82
C GLY A 10 4.91 17.29 7.59
N ARG A 11 3.87 16.61 7.08
CA ARG A 11 2.57 16.41 7.75
C ARG A 11 2.59 15.35 8.87
N ARG A 12 3.77 14.90 9.28
CA ARG A 12 3.98 13.92 10.36
C ARG A 12 3.42 12.51 10.09
N TYR A 13 3.04 12.19 8.86
CA TYR A 13 2.74 10.80 8.51
C TYR A 13 4.00 9.95 8.69
N SER A 14 3.92 8.94 9.56
CA SER A 14 5.04 8.04 9.82
C SER A 14 5.12 6.92 8.80
N TYR A 15 4.02 6.63 8.11
CA TYR A 15 3.97 5.67 7.02
C TYR A 15 2.96 6.12 5.97
N PHE A 16 3.16 5.65 4.74
CA PHE A 16 2.22 5.82 3.62
C PHE A 16 2.61 4.86 2.51
N ILE A 17 1.68 4.64 1.58
CA ILE A 17 1.87 3.78 0.41
C ILE A 17 2.21 4.66 -0.79
N VAL A 18 3.14 4.20 -1.62
CA VAL A 18 3.43 4.77 -2.93
C VAL A 18 3.11 3.72 -3.99
N GLN A 19 2.21 4.07 -4.89
CA GLN A 19 1.87 3.26 -6.05
C GLN A 19 2.49 3.87 -7.31
N MET A 20 3.04 3.00 -8.14
CA MET A 20 3.50 3.26 -9.50
C MET A 20 2.91 2.16 -10.40
N VAL A 21 2.98 2.30 -11.72
CA VAL A 21 2.53 1.23 -12.62
C VAL A 21 3.37 -0.03 -12.37
N GLY A 22 2.74 -1.14 -12.02
CA GLY A 22 3.42 -2.41 -11.74
C GLY A 22 4.22 -2.45 -10.43
N CYS A 23 4.11 -1.44 -9.56
CA CYS A 23 4.82 -1.44 -8.28
C CYS A 23 4.02 -0.71 -7.18
N CYS A 24 3.98 -1.29 -5.98
CA CYS A 24 3.34 -0.71 -4.82
C CYS A 24 4.26 -0.93 -3.63
N ASN A 25 4.70 0.14 -2.95
CA ASN A 25 5.60 0.04 -1.82
C ASN A 25 5.04 0.77 -0.60
N VAL A 26 5.40 0.32 0.60
CA VAL A 26 5.15 1.08 1.83
C VAL A 26 6.42 1.83 2.21
N ILE A 27 6.30 3.12 2.51
CA ILE A 27 7.37 3.89 3.13
C ILE A 27 7.04 4.05 4.62
N TYR A 28 8.01 3.81 5.49
CA TYR A 28 7.89 4.01 6.93
C TYR A 28 9.10 4.76 7.50
N ARG A 29 8.86 5.67 8.45
CA ARG A 29 9.89 6.42 9.21
C ARG A 29 9.89 5.99 10.67
N GLY A 30 10.80 5.10 11.04
CA GLY A 30 10.96 4.58 12.41
C GLY A 30 11.86 5.43 13.31
N GLY A 31 11.75 6.76 13.24
CA GLY A 31 12.54 7.70 14.05
C GLY A 31 13.50 8.57 13.24
N LYS A 32 14.41 9.28 13.94
CA LYS A 32 15.37 10.21 13.31
C LYS A 32 16.32 9.44 12.39
N ASN A 33 16.32 9.79 11.10
CA ASN A 33 17.18 9.22 10.06
C ASN A 33 17.04 7.69 9.82
N ARG A 34 15.90 7.08 10.19
CA ARG A 34 15.62 5.67 9.90
C ARG A 34 14.41 5.56 8.99
N PHE A 35 14.65 5.20 7.75
CA PHE A 35 13.61 5.03 6.74
C PHE A 35 13.58 3.59 6.27
N TYR A 36 12.38 3.09 6.05
CA TYR A 36 12.13 1.72 5.63
C TYR A 36 11.25 1.75 4.39
N LEU A 37 11.59 0.91 3.42
CA LEU A 37 10.76 0.64 2.26
C LEU A 37 10.36 -0.82 2.30
N PHE A 38 9.07 -1.11 2.34
CA PHE A 38 8.55 -2.44 2.11
C PHE A 38 8.34 -2.65 0.61
N ASP A 39 8.94 -3.71 0.09
CA ASP A 39 8.71 -4.19 -1.26
C ASP A 39 7.90 -5.49 -1.18
N PRO A 40 6.66 -5.53 -1.68
CA PRO A 40 5.85 -6.74 -1.68
C PRO A 40 6.30 -7.74 -2.74
N TYR A 41 7.20 -7.35 -3.65
CA TYR A 41 7.72 -8.22 -4.69
C TYR A 41 9.02 -8.92 -4.25
N PRO A 42 9.38 -10.05 -4.87
CA PRO A 42 10.63 -10.75 -4.64
C PRO A 42 11.86 -9.85 -4.76
N ILE A 43 12.53 -9.59 -3.65
CA ILE A 43 13.77 -8.81 -3.58
C ILE A 43 14.89 -9.55 -2.86
N ASN A 44 16.13 -9.21 -3.20
CA ASN A 44 17.30 -9.63 -2.42
C ASN A 44 17.54 -8.73 -1.20
N LYS A 45 18.56 -9.06 -0.40
CA LYS A 45 18.97 -8.30 0.81
C LYS A 45 19.34 -6.83 0.53
N ARG A 46 19.60 -6.46 -0.72
CA ARG A 46 19.91 -5.09 -1.15
C ARG A 46 18.69 -4.36 -1.73
N GLY A 47 17.53 -5.00 -1.76
CA GLY A 47 16.31 -4.43 -2.31
C GLY A 47 16.26 -4.38 -3.83
N LYS A 48 17.02 -5.24 -4.51
CA LYS A 48 16.94 -5.41 -5.96
C LYS A 48 15.99 -6.57 -6.28
N PRO A 49 15.18 -6.47 -7.35
CA PRO A 49 14.35 -7.57 -7.83
C PRO A 49 15.19 -8.81 -8.15
N VAL A 50 14.72 -9.99 -7.74
CA VAL A 50 15.28 -11.31 -8.08
C VAL A 50 14.14 -12.34 -8.07
N GLU A 51 14.17 -13.35 -8.94
CA GLU A 51 13.07 -14.32 -9.09
C GLU A 51 12.81 -15.11 -7.80
N ASP A 52 13.85 -15.69 -7.20
CA ASP A 52 13.76 -16.46 -5.95
C ASP A 52 13.75 -15.60 -4.68
N GLY A 53 13.41 -14.32 -4.83
CA GLY A 53 13.35 -13.37 -3.73
C GLY A 53 12.11 -13.56 -2.86
N ARG A 54 12.04 -12.76 -1.79
CA ARG A 54 10.83 -12.66 -0.97
C ARG A 54 10.47 -11.19 -0.75
N ALA A 55 9.20 -10.94 -0.46
CA ALA A 55 8.76 -9.64 0.03
C ALA A 55 9.53 -9.25 1.29
N GLY A 56 9.87 -7.98 1.45
CA GLY A 56 10.75 -7.59 2.53
C GLY A 56 10.90 -6.10 2.79
N TRP A 57 11.48 -5.81 3.94
CA TRP A 57 11.82 -4.45 4.36
C TRP A 57 13.27 -4.13 4.05
N ILE A 58 13.50 -2.99 3.40
CA ILE A 58 14.83 -2.45 3.15
C ILE A 58 15.01 -1.21 4.01
N ARG A 59 16.08 -1.19 4.81
CA ARG A 59 16.44 -0.04 5.63
C ARG A 59 17.34 0.92 4.85
N TYR A 60 17.00 2.20 4.89
CA TYR A 60 17.77 3.30 4.34
C TYR A 60 18.24 4.24 5.45
N LYS A 61 19.46 4.78 5.29
CA LYS A 61 20.07 5.72 6.24
C LYS A 61 19.60 7.17 6.03
N SER A 62 18.98 7.46 4.88
CA SER A 62 18.49 8.80 4.57
C SER A 62 17.29 8.78 3.62
N LEU A 63 16.45 9.82 3.74
CA LEU A 63 15.31 10.02 2.85
C LEU A 63 15.73 10.19 1.38
N LYS A 64 16.92 10.76 1.15
CA LYS A 64 17.52 10.89 -0.18
C LYS A 64 17.70 9.52 -0.86
N GLN A 65 18.09 8.49 -0.10
CA GLN A 65 18.25 7.13 -0.65
C GLN A 65 16.90 6.51 -1.04
N VAL A 66 15.86 6.67 -0.21
CA VAL A 66 14.50 6.20 -0.51
C VAL A 66 13.97 6.88 -1.78
N LYS A 67 14.05 8.20 -1.84
CA LYS A 67 13.63 8.98 -3.01
C LYS A 67 14.37 8.58 -4.28
N ARG A 68 15.67 8.30 -4.18
CA ARG A 68 16.49 7.83 -5.31
C ARG A 68 16.06 6.44 -5.78
N ARG A 69 15.78 5.52 -4.85
CA ARG A 69 15.27 4.17 -5.17
C ARG A 69 13.94 4.27 -5.93
N LEU A 70 12.98 5.02 -5.39
CA LEU A 70 11.64 5.15 -5.98
C LEU A 70 11.65 5.91 -7.30
N ARG A 71 12.48 6.96 -7.45
CA ARG A 71 12.64 7.64 -8.75
C ARG A 71 13.12 6.71 -9.86
N LYS A 72 14.04 5.80 -9.54
CA LYS A 72 14.53 4.82 -10.52
C LYS A 72 13.44 3.86 -10.97
N GLU A 73 12.55 3.47 -10.07
CA GLU A 73 11.40 2.63 -10.45
C GLU A 73 10.36 3.42 -11.22
N ALA A 74 10.01 4.62 -10.76
CA ALA A 74 9.06 5.50 -11.45
C ALA A 74 9.48 5.80 -12.90
N PHE A 75 10.79 5.98 -13.15
CA PHE A 75 11.30 6.23 -14.49
C PHE A 75 11.04 5.06 -15.44
N LYS A 76 11.09 3.82 -14.96
CA LYS A 76 10.77 2.63 -15.77
C LYS A 76 9.28 2.55 -16.11
N THR A 77 8.44 3.20 -15.32
CA THR A 77 6.98 3.04 -15.34
C THR A 77 6.28 4.31 -15.87
N GLY A 78 6.96 5.14 -16.65
CA GLY A 78 6.39 6.36 -17.25
C GLY A 78 6.21 7.54 -16.27
N GLY A 79 6.78 7.47 -15.08
CA GLY A 79 6.81 8.58 -14.12
C GLY A 79 5.53 8.84 -13.34
N LEU A 80 4.45 8.10 -13.62
CA LEU A 80 3.17 8.20 -12.91
C LEU A 80 3.27 7.56 -11.52
N TYR A 81 2.79 8.26 -10.50
CA TYR A 81 2.73 7.75 -9.13
C TYR A 81 1.56 8.36 -8.35
N SER A 82 1.06 7.60 -7.39
CA SER A 82 0.03 8.01 -6.42
C SER A 82 0.50 7.71 -5.00
N PHE A 83 0.09 8.55 -4.04
CA PHE A 83 0.34 8.29 -2.63
C PHE A 83 -0.98 8.03 -1.91
N TYR A 84 -0.96 7.05 -1.00
CA TYR A 84 -2.10 6.72 -0.16
C TYR A 84 -1.69 6.75 1.30
N THR A 85 -2.50 7.41 2.12
CA THR A 85 -2.44 7.34 3.58
C THR A 85 -3.60 6.48 4.05
N PHE A 86 -3.41 5.78 5.16
CA PHE A 86 -4.48 5.02 5.79
C PHE A 86 -4.38 5.16 7.29
N GLU A 87 -5.52 5.00 7.97
CA GLU A 87 -5.63 5.02 9.41
C GLU A 87 -6.26 3.71 9.86
N VAL A 88 -5.72 3.13 10.93
CA VAL A 88 -6.25 1.92 11.54
C VAL A 88 -7.23 2.36 12.62
N THR A 89 -8.52 2.25 12.34
CA THR A 89 -9.57 2.77 13.24
C THR A 89 -10.00 1.78 14.32
N SER A 90 -9.84 0.47 14.09
CA SER A 90 -10.18 -0.56 15.07
C SER A 90 -9.40 -1.85 14.79
N ILE A 91 -8.90 -2.49 15.84
CA ILE A 91 -8.31 -3.83 15.79
C ILE A 91 -9.16 -4.72 16.70
N LYS A 92 -9.82 -5.72 16.13
CA LYS A 92 -10.58 -6.73 16.86
C LYS A 92 -9.87 -8.06 16.74
N LYS A 93 -9.79 -8.83 17.83
CA LYS A 93 -9.29 -10.21 17.77
C LYS A 93 -10.17 -11.00 16.80
N ALA A 94 -9.53 -11.71 15.86
CA ALA A 94 -10.25 -12.64 15.01
C ALA A 94 -10.97 -13.67 15.91
N PRO A 95 -12.24 -13.99 15.65
CA PRO A 95 -12.93 -15.05 16.38
C PRO A 95 -12.13 -16.35 16.29
N LYS A 96 -12.03 -17.09 17.40
CA LYS A 96 -11.20 -18.32 17.50
C LYS A 96 -11.54 -19.40 16.46
N GLY A 97 -12.74 -19.34 15.86
CA GLY A 97 -13.16 -20.23 14.76
C GLY A 97 -12.63 -19.86 13.38
N ILE A 98 -11.90 -18.76 13.24
CA ILE A 98 -11.37 -18.27 11.95
C ILE A 98 -9.84 -18.18 12.01
N LEU A 99 -9.21 -19.27 12.41
CA LEU A 99 -7.79 -19.48 12.19
C LEU A 99 -7.59 -19.80 10.70
N VAL A 100 -6.88 -18.90 10.04
CA VAL A 100 -6.76 -18.74 8.59
C VAL A 100 -6.12 -19.97 7.93
N GLY A 101 -6.89 -20.71 7.13
CA GLY A 101 -6.36 -21.53 6.04
C GLY A 101 -6.13 -20.68 4.77
N GLU A 102 -5.31 -21.16 3.84
CA GLU A 102 -4.88 -20.45 2.61
C GLU A 102 -6.03 -19.97 1.70
N ASN A 103 -7.25 -20.48 1.88
CA ASN A 103 -8.44 -20.02 1.17
C ASN A 103 -9.13 -18.90 1.95
N LEU A 104 -8.53 -17.71 1.88
CA LEU A 104 -9.10 -16.47 2.41
C LEU A 104 -10.29 -16.03 1.53
N HIS A 105 -11.40 -16.76 1.59
CA HIS A 105 -12.66 -16.25 1.08
C HIS A 105 -13.01 -15.01 1.91
N LEU A 106 -13.18 -13.90 1.20
CA LEU A 106 -13.71 -12.62 1.67
C LEU A 106 -14.48 -12.77 2.97
N TYR A 107 -13.93 -12.23 4.06
CA TYR A 107 -14.79 -11.71 5.10
C TYR A 107 -15.65 -10.62 4.47
N GLN A 108 -16.92 -10.93 4.21
CA GLN A 108 -17.95 -9.91 4.01
C GLN A 108 -18.15 -9.18 5.35
N LEU A 109 -17.19 -8.33 5.70
CA LEU A 109 -17.35 -7.31 6.72
C LEU A 109 -18.19 -6.20 6.12
N GLU A 110 -19.50 -6.41 6.04
CA GLU A 110 -20.51 -5.36 6.22
C GLU A 110 -21.92 -5.98 6.17
N LYS A 111 -22.68 -5.82 7.26
CA LYS A 111 -24.15 -5.85 7.15
C LYS A 111 -24.54 -4.74 6.17
N PRO A 112 -25.47 -4.98 5.22
CA PRO A 112 -25.76 -4.02 4.16
C PRO A 112 -26.19 -2.68 4.76
N LYS A 113 -25.40 -1.63 4.53
CA LYS A 113 -25.81 -0.24 4.78
C LYS A 113 -26.84 0.14 3.72
N LYS A 114 -27.88 0.85 4.17
CA LYS A 114 -28.95 1.41 3.32
C LYS A 114 -28.31 2.24 2.20
N LYS A 115 -28.71 2.00 0.95
CA LYS A 115 -28.15 2.65 -0.24
C LYS A 115 -28.35 4.18 -0.15
N GLU A 116 -27.27 4.94 -0.04
CA GLU A 116 -27.29 6.36 -0.40
C GLU A 116 -27.28 6.48 -1.93
N LYS A 117 -28.15 7.34 -2.46
CA LYS A 117 -28.21 7.66 -3.89
C LYS A 117 -26.97 8.48 -4.24
N ILE A 118 -26.11 7.94 -5.10
CA ILE A 118 -25.06 8.70 -5.78
C ILE A 118 -25.57 8.99 -7.18
N GLU A 119 -25.73 10.27 -7.51
CA GLU A 119 -26.02 10.76 -8.84
C GLU A 119 -24.73 10.63 -9.69
N VAL A 120 -24.81 9.89 -10.79
CA VAL A 120 -23.66 9.61 -11.68
C VAL A 120 -23.79 10.51 -12.92
N GLU A 121 -22.84 11.42 -13.12
CA GLU A 121 -22.70 12.13 -14.40
C GLU A 121 -22.20 11.16 -15.49
N LEU A 122 -23.01 11.00 -16.53
CA LEU A 122 -22.71 10.22 -17.73
C LEU A 122 -22.23 11.14 -18.85
N SER A 123 -20.97 11.03 -19.27
CA SER A 123 -20.52 11.65 -20.52
C SER A 123 -20.55 10.65 -21.68
N HIS A 124 -21.12 11.08 -22.80
CA HIS A 124 -21.22 10.31 -24.03
C HIS A 124 -20.03 10.62 -24.93
N ASN A 125 -19.52 9.61 -25.64
CA ASN A 125 -18.74 9.84 -26.86
C ASN A 125 -19.57 9.48 -28.09
N GLU A 126 -19.17 10.02 -29.24
CA GLU A 126 -19.90 10.02 -30.51
C GLU A 126 -20.17 8.62 -31.10
N ASN A 127 -19.61 7.58 -30.49
CA ASN A 127 -19.75 6.18 -30.93
C ASN A 127 -20.67 5.35 -30.02
N GLY A 128 -21.43 5.97 -29.13
CA GLY A 128 -22.48 5.30 -28.34
C GLY A 128 -21.97 4.29 -27.30
N ASN A 129 -20.66 4.30 -26.97
CA ASN A 129 -20.08 3.37 -26.01
C ASN A 129 -19.95 4.01 -24.62
N ILE A 130 -20.64 3.44 -23.63
CA ILE A 130 -20.51 3.83 -22.21
C ILE A 130 -19.16 3.36 -21.70
N ARG A 131 -18.28 4.29 -21.28
CA ARG A 131 -17.01 3.96 -20.63
C ARG A 131 -17.10 4.18 -19.12
N LEU A 132 -17.06 3.10 -18.35
CA LEU A 132 -16.84 3.15 -16.91
C LEU A 132 -15.36 3.41 -16.63
N THR A 133 -14.99 4.63 -16.27
CA THR A 133 -13.62 4.96 -15.84
C THR A 133 -13.53 4.94 -14.32
N ASN A 134 -13.50 3.75 -13.71
CA ASN A 134 -12.96 3.52 -12.35
C ASN A 134 -12.89 2.02 -12.06
N TYR A 135 -11.83 1.35 -12.55
CA TYR A 135 -11.43 0.04 -12.08
C TYR A 135 -10.08 0.17 -11.38
N LEU A 136 -10.09 0.22 -10.05
CA LEU A 136 -8.92 -0.18 -9.29
C LEU A 136 -8.67 -1.66 -9.61
N ASN A 137 -7.51 -1.93 -10.23
CA ASN A 137 -7.10 -3.25 -10.68
C ASN A 137 -7.23 -4.30 -9.54
N PRO A 138 -7.83 -5.49 -9.74
CA PRO A 138 -7.93 -6.53 -8.69
C PRO A 138 -6.59 -6.94 -8.06
N ILE A 139 -5.51 -6.87 -8.85
CA ILE A 139 -4.14 -7.08 -8.40
C ILE A 139 -3.71 -5.98 -7.43
N PHE A 140 -4.14 -4.74 -7.68
CA PHE A 140 -3.89 -3.62 -6.79
C PHE A 140 -4.59 -3.81 -5.44
N THR A 141 -5.86 -4.24 -5.41
CA THR A 141 -6.59 -4.50 -4.16
C THR A 141 -5.88 -5.58 -3.33
N SER A 142 -5.47 -6.67 -3.96
CA SER A 142 -4.78 -7.78 -3.28
C SER A 142 -3.41 -7.37 -2.72
N LEU A 143 -2.64 -6.59 -3.49
CA LEU A 143 -1.34 -6.08 -3.05
C LEU A 143 -1.46 -5.03 -1.95
N MET A 144 -2.48 -4.17 -2.02
CA MET A 144 -2.79 -3.21 -0.97
C MET A 144 -3.18 -3.92 0.32
N GLU A 145 -4.03 -4.96 0.23
CA GLU A 145 -4.42 -5.77 1.37
C GLU A 145 -3.20 -6.47 1.99
N LEU A 146 -2.32 -7.06 1.18
CA LEU A 146 -1.08 -7.67 1.65
C LEU A 146 -0.15 -6.65 2.33
N ALA A 147 0.02 -5.48 1.72
CA ALA A 147 0.83 -4.39 2.28
C ALA A 147 0.27 -3.91 3.62
N VAL A 148 -1.05 -3.68 3.71
CA VAL A 148 -1.73 -3.27 4.94
C VAL A 148 -1.64 -4.36 6.00
N LYS A 149 -1.90 -5.63 5.67
CA LYS A 149 -1.74 -6.77 6.59
C LYS A 149 -0.31 -6.88 7.13
N THR A 150 0.68 -6.70 6.26
CA THR A 150 2.10 -6.76 6.66
C THR A 150 2.46 -5.62 7.61
N VAL A 151 1.99 -4.41 7.32
CA VAL A 151 2.19 -3.24 8.20
C VAL A 151 1.50 -3.45 9.55
N LEU A 152 0.24 -3.89 9.54
CA LEU A 152 -0.54 -4.17 10.76
C LEU A 152 0.13 -5.24 11.63
N THR A 153 0.57 -6.34 11.05
CA THR A 153 1.25 -7.43 11.78
C THR A 153 2.51 -6.90 12.48
N LYS A 154 3.25 -5.99 11.84
CA LYS A 154 4.46 -5.43 12.42
C LYS A 154 4.16 -4.41 13.52
N ILE A 155 3.15 -3.56 13.34
CA ILE A 155 2.66 -2.67 14.40
C ILE A 155 2.22 -3.48 15.63
N LEU A 156 1.50 -4.58 15.42
CA LEU A 156 1.06 -5.49 16.48
C LEU A 156 2.23 -6.16 17.20
N SER A 157 3.21 -6.68 16.45
CA SER A 157 4.42 -7.28 17.05
C SER A 157 5.24 -6.28 17.87
N GLN A 158 5.23 -5.00 17.51
CA GLN A 158 5.88 -3.95 18.29
C GLN A 158 5.09 -3.60 19.55
N TYR A 159 3.75 -3.61 19.49
CA TYR A 159 2.89 -3.39 20.65
C TYR A 159 3.04 -4.50 21.70
N GLU A 160 3.06 -5.77 21.28
CA GLU A 160 3.20 -6.92 22.19
C GLU A 160 4.57 -6.99 22.88
N ALA A 161 5.64 -6.51 22.24
CA ALA A 161 6.98 -6.48 22.82
C ALA A 161 7.20 -5.36 23.87
N THR A 162 6.18 -4.52 24.12
CA THR A 162 6.26 -3.38 25.05
C THR A 162 5.37 -3.55 26.30
N GLN A 163 4.68 -4.70 26.43
CA GLN A 163 3.98 -5.13 27.65
C GLN A 163 4.78 -6.21 28.36
#